data_AF-A0AB37ZZ23-F1
#
_entry.id   AF-A0AB37ZZ23-F1
#
_cell.length_a   1.000
_cell.length_b   1.000
_cell.length_c   1.000
_cell.angle_alpha   90.00
_cell.angle_beta   90.00
_cell.angle_gamma   90.00
#
_symmetry.space_group_name_H-M   'P 1'
#
loop_
_entity.id
_entity.type
_entity.pdbx_description
1 polymer ?
#
loop_
_entity_poly.entity_id
_entity_poly.type
_entity_poly.pdbx_seq_one_letter_code
_entity_poly.pdbx_strand_id
1 'polypeptide(L)' 'MEISNMYGFLLNMWIMGKIDEAYLTVQVTKRRITDEEKAMILATSQV' A
#
# COMPACT_ATOMS: atom_id res chain seq x y z
N MET A 1 11.28 11.08 -5.72
CA MET A 1 10.20 10.89 -4.73
C MET A 1 10.77 10.06 -3.61
N GLU A 2 10.60 10.47 -2.36
CA GLU A 2 11.02 9.67 -1.21
C GLU A 2 9.93 8.65 -0.92
N ILE A 3 10.29 7.37 -0.89
CA ILE A 3 9.37 6.26 -0.60
C ILE A 3 9.15 6.19 0.91
N SER A 4 7.90 6.08 1.32
CA SER A 4 7.52 5.91 2.71
C SER A 4 8.13 4.63 3.29
N ASN A 5 8.65 4.71 4.51
CA ASN A 5 9.16 3.53 5.25
C ASN A 5 8.12 2.40 5.39
N MET A 6 6.82 2.72 5.27
CA MET A 6 5.71 1.76 5.35
C MET A 6 5.40 1.05 4.02
N TYR A 7 5.88 1.55 2.88
CA TYR A 7 5.51 1.04 1.57
C TYR A 7 5.78 -0.46 1.43
N GLY A 8 7.02 -0.89 1.69
CA GLY A 8 7.42 -2.29 1.52
C GLY A 8 6.64 -3.25 2.42
N PHE A 9 6.31 -2.83 3.65
CA PHE A 9 5.50 -3.63 4.56
C PHE A 9 4.08 -3.84 4.02
N LEU A 10 3.43 -2.77 3.57
CA LEU A 10 2.07 -2.83 3.02
C LEU A 10 2.02 -3.59 1.70
N LEU A 11 3.02 -3.43 0.83
CA LEU A 11 3.15 -4.21 -0.39
C LEU A 11 3.19 -5.71 -0.12
N ASN A 12 4.00 -6.15 0.85
CA ASN A 12 4.05 -7.56 1.24
C ASN A 12 2.71 -8.06 1.79
N MET A 13 2.02 -7.27 2.62
CA MET A 13 0.69 -7.64 3.12
C MET A 13 -0.33 -7.77 1.98
N TRP A 14 -0.27 -6.87 0.99
CA TRP A 14 -1.12 -6.91 -0.19
C TRP A 14 -0.86 -8.16 -1.04
N ILE A 15 0.41 -8.44 -1.36
CA ILE A 15 0.82 -9.64 -2.13
C ILE A 15 0.32 -10.92 -1.45
N MET A 16 0.34 -10.97 -0.12
CA MET A 16 -0.17 -12.09 0.67
C MET A 16 -1.70 -12.13 0.81
N GLY A 17 -2.45 -11.20 0.21
CA GLY A 17 -3.90 -11.10 0.33
C GLY A 17 -4.41 -10.76 1.75
N LYS A 18 -3.55 -10.20 2.62
CA LYS A 18 -3.88 -9.92 4.02
C LYS A 18 -4.60 -8.59 4.23
N ILE A 19 -4.55 -7.71 3.24
CA ILE A 19 -5.19 -6.40 3.24
C ILE A 19 -5.85 -6.14 1.89
N ASP A 20 -6.77 -5.18 1.88
CA ASP A 20 -7.52 -4.77 0.69
C ASP A 20 -7.29 -3.28 0.37
N GLU A 21 -7.97 -2.80 -0.67
CA GLU A 21 -7.91 -1.40 -1.08
C GLU A 21 -8.45 -0.44 0.00
N ALA A 22 -9.48 -0.87 0.74
CA ALA A 22 -10.05 -0.05 1.81
C ALA A 22 -9.01 0.19 2.92
N TYR A 23 -8.27 -0.85 3.30
CA TYR A 23 -7.18 -0.75 4.26
C TYR A 23 -6.07 0.21 3.78
N LEU A 24 -5.66 0.10 2.50
CA LEU A 24 -4.66 1.00 1.91
C LEU A 24 -5.15 2.45 1.89
N THR A 25 -6.42 2.68 1.58
CA THR A 25 -7.05 4.01 1.63
C THR A 25 -6.93 4.63 3.03
N VAL A 26 -7.13 3.83 4.09
CA VAL A 26 -6.91 4.29 5.47
C VAL A 26 -5.44 4.62 5.75
N GLN A 27 -4.47 3.94 5.11
CA GLN A 27 -3.05 4.29 5.29
C GLN A 27 -2.70 5.61 4.60
N VAL A 28 -3.30 5.90 3.45
CA VAL A 28 -3.19 7.20 2.77
C VAL A 28 -3.79 8.32 3.64
N THR A 29 -5.01 8.14 4.19
CA THR A 29 -5.62 9.17 5.05
C THR A 29 -4.81 9.43 6.31
N LYS A 30 -4.10 8.41 6.82
CA LYS A 30 -3.13 8.52 7.93
C LYS A 30 -1.76 9.06 7.53
N ARG A 31 -1.55 9.41 6.25
CA ARG A 31 -0.29 9.91 5.69
C ARG A 31 0.90 8.97 5.91
N ARG A 32 0.63 7.66 5.95
CA ARG A 32 1.67 6.62 6.09
C ARG A 32 2.26 6.20 4.75
N ILE A 33 1.48 6.40 3.69
CA ILE A 33 1.88 6.26 2.28
C ILE A 33 1.17 7.36 1.48
N THR A 34 1.66 7.66 0.28
CA THR A 34 1.00 8.60 -0.65
C THR A 34 -0.06 7.90 -1.50
N ASP A 35 -0.89 8.69 -2.21
CA ASP A 35 -1.83 8.17 -3.20
C ASP A 35 -1.11 7.42 -4.34
N GLU A 36 0.05 7.91 -4.79
CA GLU A 36 0.88 7.25 -5.80
C GLU A 36 1.40 5.90 -5.30
N GLU A 37 1.84 5.82 -4.05
CA GLU A 37 2.28 4.57 -3.44
C GLU A 37 1.13 3.56 -3.31
N LYS A 38 -0.07 4.02 -2.93
CA LYS A 38 -1.27 3.18 -2.96
C LYS A 38 -1.51 2.64 -4.37
N ALA A 39 -1.43 3.49 -5.40
CA ALA A 39 -1.65 3.08 -6.79
C ALA A 39 -0.63 2.03 -7.26
N MET A 40 0.64 2.16 -6.86
CA MET A 40 1.67 1.15 -7.16
C MET A 40 1.37 -0.20 -6.49
N ILE A 41 0.90 -0.19 -5.23
CA ILE A 41 0.50 -1.42 -4.54
C ILE A 41 -0.69 -2.09 -5.25
N LEU A 42 -1.74 -1.32 -5.57
CA LEU A 42 -2.93 -1.85 -6.25
C LEU A 42 -2.64 -2.40 -7.65
N ALA A 43 -1.63 -1.86 -8.34
CA ALA A 43 -1.18 -2.36 -9.63
C ALA A 43 -0.40 -3.68 -9.53
N THR A 44 -0.01 -4.12 -8.33
CA THR A 44 0.72 -5.37 -8.10
C THR A 44 -0.25 -6.54 -7.92
N SER A 45 -0.02 -7.65 -8.63
CA SER A 45 -0.82 -8.87 -8.45
C SER A 45 -0.66 -9.47 -7.05
N GLN A 46 -1.76 -9.95 -6.48
CA GLN A 46 -1.73 -10.80 -5.29
C GLN A 46 -1.35 -12.25 -5.68
N VAL A 47 -0.84 -13.03 -4.71
CA VAL A 47 -0.54 -14.47 -4.87
C VAL A 47 -1.80 -15.31 -4.76
#